data_AF-A0A2A2M2Y0-F1
#
_entry.id   AF-A0A2A2M2Y0-F1
#
_cell.length_a   1.000
_cell.length_b   1.000
_cell.length_c   1.000
_cell.angle_alpha   90.00
_cell.angle_beta   90.00
_cell.angle_gamma   90.00
#
_symmetry.space_group_name_H-M   'P 1'
#
loop_
_entity.id
_entity.type
_entity.pdbx_description
1 polymer ?
#
loop_
_entity_poly.entity_id
_entity_poly.type
_entity_poly.pdbx_seq_one_letter_code
_entity_poly.pdbx_strand_id
1 'polypeptide(L)'
;MDVRQAVAARRSVRGFLDTPVPLAQLRDLAEAAARAPSGGNLQPWHVQIVQGDAMARLKALMADRLASGASEAPQYAIYPPELDDPWRGRRFAVGEALYDRLGIPREDKAGRRRWFAANYRFFGAPAAYFCSVDRRMGPPQWSDLGMYLQTLMLLAVEAGLATCPQECWAMYPETVGRFLDLPEGRMLFCGVAIGFEDTEALANALRSERAPADEWLSVVATDRHSLTPRYEEVKTRRFARRRGGRGGVARVATLRLDLDRDRQAARAANATPLRPPRLRANKTPFSSCLSARRKLHHDGECRSALEAGPRIKSGVTGATGPLAPASTP
;
A
#
# COMPACT_ATOMS: atom_id res chain seq x y z
N MET A 1 -9.81 -17.25 -4.36
CA MET A 1 -9.33 -16.93 -3.01
C MET A 1 -10.48 -16.32 -2.23
N ASP A 2 -10.64 -16.61 -0.95
CA ASP A 2 -11.61 -15.90 -0.10
C ASP A 2 -10.93 -14.78 0.73
N VAL A 3 -11.74 -13.94 1.39
CA VAL A 3 -11.24 -12.79 2.16
C VAL A 3 -10.28 -13.21 3.28
N ARG A 4 -10.56 -14.30 3.99
CA ARG A 4 -9.70 -14.77 5.10
C ARG A 4 -8.35 -15.24 4.56
N GLN A 5 -8.35 -15.93 3.42
CA GLN A 5 -7.14 -16.35 2.72
C GLN A 5 -6.33 -15.14 2.25
N ALA A 6 -6.97 -14.12 1.68
CA ALA A 6 -6.29 -12.90 1.23
C ALA A 6 -5.64 -12.16 2.42
N VAL A 7 -6.35 -12.03 3.54
CA VAL A 7 -5.82 -11.41 4.77
C VAL A 7 -4.61 -12.16 5.30
N ALA A 8 -4.63 -13.49 5.30
CA ALA A 8 -3.53 -14.33 5.75
C ALA A 8 -2.33 -14.31 4.78
N ALA A 9 -2.58 -14.27 3.47
CA ALA A 9 -1.55 -14.29 2.45
C ALA A 9 -0.83 -12.94 2.28
N ARG A 10 -1.54 -11.83 2.50
CA ARG A 10 -1.02 -10.47 2.35
C ARG A 10 0.15 -10.23 3.30
N ARG A 11 1.31 -9.88 2.72
CA ARG A 11 2.55 -9.52 3.42
C ARG A 11 3.29 -8.44 2.63
N SER A 12 4.25 -7.78 3.27
CA SER A 12 5.11 -6.79 2.60
C SER A 12 6.19 -7.52 1.78
N VAL A 13 5.98 -7.59 0.47
CA VAL A 13 6.90 -8.23 -0.48
C VAL A 13 7.99 -7.24 -0.90
N ARG A 14 9.25 -7.65 -0.79
CA ARG A 14 10.46 -6.83 -1.01
C ARG A 14 11.39 -7.44 -2.05
N GLY A 15 10.81 -8.18 -2.99
CA GLY A 15 11.45 -8.70 -4.19
C GLY A 15 10.36 -9.00 -5.19
N PHE A 16 10.49 -8.46 -6.40
CA PHE A 16 9.47 -8.53 -7.43
C PHE A 16 10.09 -8.99 -8.74
N LEU A 17 9.31 -9.69 -9.56
CA LEU A 17 9.67 -10.02 -10.93
C LEU A 17 9.52 -8.80 -11.84
N ASP A 18 10.31 -8.75 -12.90
CA ASP A 18 10.23 -7.70 -13.94
C ASP A 18 8.98 -7.81 -14.83
N THR A 19 8.14 -8.82 -14.60
CA THR A 19 6.89 -9.02 -15.34
C THR A 19 5.96 -7.81 -15.21
N PRO A 20 5.65 -7.09 -16.31
CA PRO A 20 4.79 -5.92 -16.25
C PRO A 20 3.37 -6.28 -15.80
N VAL A 21 2.75 -5.38 -15.02
CA VAL A 21 1.32 -5.44 -14.69
C VAL A 21 0.56 -4.54 -15.68
N PRO A 22 -0.49 -5.03 -16.36
CA PRO A 22 -1.30 -4.20 -17.25
C PRO A 22 -1.88 -2.97 -16.53
N LEU A 23 -1.80 -1.79 -17.16
CA LEU A 23 -2.34 -0.55 -16.59
C LEU A 23 -3.84 -0.65 -16.29
N ALA A 24 -4.60 -1.35 -17.15
CA ALA A 24 -6.03 -1.56 -16.94
C ALA A 24 -6.28 -2.29 -15.62
N GLN A 25 -5.53 -3.36 -15.34
CA GLN A 25 -5.62 -4.10 -14.08
C GLN A 25 -5.26 -3.22 -12.88
N LEU A 26 -4.22 -2.38 -12.99
CA LEU A 26 -3.85 -1.46 -11.90
C LEU A 26 -4.95 -0.42 -11.63
N ARG A 27 -5.62 0.07 -12.67
CA ARG A 27 -6.76 0.99 -12.55
C ARG A 27 -7.96 0.29 -11.92
N ASP A 28 -8.31 -0.90 -12.41
CA ASP A 28 -9.43 -1.69 -11.89
C ASP A 28 -9.27 -1.96 -10.39
N LEU A 29 -8.06 -2.31 -9.93
CA LEU A 29 -7.76 -2.51 -8.51
C LEU A 29 -7.92 -1.23 -7.68
N ALA A 30 -7.44 -0.09 -8.18
CA ALA A 30 -7.55 1.20 -7.50
C ALA A 30 -9.01 1.69 -7.42
N GLU A 31 -9.78 1.50 -8.49
CA GLU A 31 -11.20 1.84 -8.56
C GLU A 31 -12.03 0.93 -7.63
N ALA A 32 -11.77 -0.38 -7.64
CA ALA A 32 -12.44 -1.32 -6.74
C ALA A 32 -12.16 -1.01 -5.26
N ALA A 33 -10.93 -0.60 -4.93
CA ALA A 33 -10.54 -0.21 -3.58
C ALA A 33 -11.31 1.02 -3.06
N ALA A 34 -11.88 1.86 -3.94
CA ALA A 34 -12.66 3.03 -3.55
C ALA A 34 -13.97 2.69 -2.82
N ARG A 35 -14.35 1.40 -2.76
CA ARG A 35 -15.44 0.92 -1.90
C ARG A 35 -15.07 0.81 -0.42
N ALA A 36 -13.82 1.08 -0.04
CA ALA A 36 -13.44 1.24 1.35
C ALA A 36 -14.32 2.30 2.05
N PRO A 37 -14.72 2.09 3.31
CA PRO A 37 -15.46 3.10 4.05
C PRO A 37 -14.57 4.31 4.38
N SER A 38 -15.20 5.45 4.65
CA SER A 38 -14.55 6.63 5.21
C SER A 38 -15.52 7.39 6.12
N GLY A 39 -15.00 8.11 7.12
CA GLY A 39 -15.82 8.92 8.01
C GLY A 39 -16.66 9.92 7.21
N GLY A 40 -17.99 9.92 7.38
CA GLY A 40 -18.90 10.77 6.60
C GLY A 40 -18.87 10.54 5.08
N ASN A 41 -18.29 9.42 4.63
CA ASN A 41 -18.03 9.11 3.21
C ASN A 41 -17.14 10.16 2.50
N LEU A 42 -16.19 10.77 3.21
CA LEU A 42 -15.32 11.82 2.68
C LEU A 42 -14.40 11.36 1.53
N GLN A 43 -14.05 10.07 1.48
CA GLN A 43 -13.19 9.48 0.45
C GLN A 43 -11.90 10.30 0.21
N PRO A 44 -11.08 10.57 1.26
CA PRO A 44 -10.03 11.59 1.20
C PRO A 44 -8.80 11.20 0.37
N TRP A 45 -8.73 9.95 -0.12
CA TRP A 45 -7.59 9.41 -0.85
C TRP A 45 -7.48 9.97 -2.26
N HIS A 46 -6.27 10.35 -2.66
CA HIS A 46 -5.91 10.61 -4.04
C HIS A 46 -4.77 9.67 -4.44
N VAL A 47 -5.00 8.91 -5.51
CA VAL A 47 -4.11 7.82 -5.92
C VAL A 47 -3.56 8.08 -7.31
N GLN A 48 -2.25 8.02 -7.45
CA GLN A 48 -1.55 8.11 -8.74
C GLN A 48 -0.78 6.83 -9.01
N ILE A 49 -0.87 6.32 -10.25
CA ILE A 49 -0.15 5.13 -10.71
C ILE A 49 1.12 5.58 -11.43
N VAL A 50 2.25 4.99 -11.06
CA VAL A 50 3.54 5.18 -11.74
C VAL A 50 3.99 3.83 -12.31
N GLN A 51 4.17 3.76 -13.63
CA GLN A 51 4.70 2.58 -14.34
C GLN A 51 5.51 3.01 -15.57
N GLY A 52 6.17 2.05 -16.24
CA GLY A 52 6.88 2.30 -17.51
C GLY A 52 7.95 3.38 -17.38
N ASP A 53 8.04 4.27 -18.37
CA ASP A 53 9.07 5.33 -18.40
C ASP A 53 9.03 6.25 -17.17
N ALA A 54 7.84 6.51 -16.62
CA ALA A 54 7.70 7.32 -15.42
C ALA A 54 8.37 6.64 -14.21
N MET A 55 8.26 5.32 -14.09
CA MET A 55 8.94 4.55 -13.06
C MET A 55 10.47 4.66 -13.19
N ALA A 56 11.00 4.55 -14.40
CA ALA A 56 12.44 4.70 -14.65
C ALA A 56 12.95 6.10 -14.28
N ARG A 57 12.22 7.16 -14.69
CA ARG A 57 12.56 8.54 -14.35
C ARG A 57 12.55 8.80 -12.84
N LEU A 58 11.54 8.30 -12.14
CA LEU A 58 11.45 8.45 -10.68
C LEU A 58 12.61 7.73 -9.96
N LYS A 59 12.94 6.50 -10.39
CA LYS A 59 14.07 5.74 -9.84
C LYS A 59 15.39 6.47 -10.05
N ALA A 60 15.62 7.05 -11.24
CA ALA A 60 16.80 7.84 -11.53
C ALA A 60 16.87 9.11 -10.67
N LEU A 61 15.77 9.87 -10.60
CA LEU A 61 15.65 11.06 -9.75
C LEU A 61 15.99 10.76 -8.28
N MET A 62 15.47 9.66 -7.75
CA MET A 62 15.77 9.25 -6.37
C MET A 62 17.21 8.77 -6.20
N ALA A 63 17.80 8.11 -7.19
CA ALA A 63 19.21 7.72 -7.13
C ALA A 63 20.12 8.96 -7.01
N ASP A 64 19.84 10.03 -7.76
CA ASP A 64 20.59 11.29 -7.69
C ASP A 64 20.43 11.98 -6.33
N ARG A 65 19.21 11.97 -5.76
CA ARG A 65 18.95 12.50 -4.41
C ARG A 65 19.71 11.75 -3.33
N LEU A 66 19.74 10.42 -3.41
CA LEU A 66 20.46 9.59 -2.46
C LEU A 66 21.99 9.77 -2.59
N ALA A 67 22.51 9.86 -3.82
CA ALA A 67 23.93 10.05 -4.08
C ALA A 67 24.43 11.43 -3.60
N SER A 68 23.60 12.47 -3.73
CA SER A 68 23.92 13.83 -3.24
C SER A 68 23.73 14.00 -1.72
N GLY A 69 23.14 13.03 -1.03
CA GLY A 69 22.83 13.15 0.40
C GLY A 69 21.74 14.19 0.71
N ALA A 70 20.92 14.54 -0.29
CA ALA A 70 19.83 15.50 -0.11
C ALA A 70 18.82 14.97 0.92
N SER A 71 18.35 15.87 1.78
CA SER A 71 17.31 15.63 2.78
C SER A 71 16.21 16.67 2.65
N GLU A 72 14.98 16.27 2.92
CA GLU A 72 13.81 17.16 2.95
C GLU A 72 13.13 17.06 4.31
N ALA A 73 12.41 18.11 4.71
CA ALA A 73 11.62 18.08 5.94
C ALA A 73 10.37 17.20 5.72
N PRO A 74 10.15 16.13 6.50
CA PRO A 74 8.94 15.33 6.39
C PRO A 74 7.69 16.17 6.73
N GLN A 75 6.60 15.92 6.01
CA GLN A 75 5.34 16.64 6.22
C GLN A 75 4.52 16.10 7.40
N TYR A 76 4.88 14.92 7.92
CA TYR A 76 4.29 14.30 9.09
C TYR A 76 5.30 13.38 9.79
N ALA A 77 5.04 13.07 11.06
CA ALA A 77 5.84 12.11 11.81
C ALA A 77 5.39 10.68 11.46
N ILE A 78 6.24 9.92 10.75
CA ILE A 78 5.98 8.50 10.40
C ILE A 78 5.74 7.66 11.67
N TYR A 79 6.51 7.95 12.71
CA TYR A 79 6.31 7.38 14.04
C TYR A 79 6.14 8.49 15.07
N PRO A 80 5.38 8.26 16.15
CA PRO A 80 5.38 9.14 17.31
C PRO A 80 6.81 9.46 17.79
N PRO A 81 7.11 10.70 18.21
CA PRO A 81 8.42 11.07 18.75
C PRO A 81 8.88 10.21 19.93
N GLU A 82 7.93 9.82 20.79
CA GLU A 82 8.16 9.00 22.00
C GLU A 82 7.59 7.59 21.80
N LEU A 83 8.17 6.83 20.86
CA LEU A 83 7.72 5.47 20.57
C LEU A 83 8.33 4.45 21.56
N ASP A 84 7.63 4.21 22.66
CA ASP A 84 8.08 3.30 23.73
C ASP A 84 7.65 1.84 23.56
N ASP A 85 8.04 0.97 24.50
CA ASP A 85 7.60 -0.42 24.52
C ASP A 85 6.10 -0.52 24.85
N PRO A 86 5.36 -1.46 24.23
CA PRO A 86 5.85 -2.60 23.43
C PRO A 86 6.12 -2.27 21.94
N TRP A 87 5.83 -1.06 21.47
CA TRP A 87 5.89 -0.71 20.05
C TRP A 87 7.31 -0.58 19.53
N ARG A 88 8.22 -0.02 20.34
CA ARG A 88 9.66 0.06 20.01
C ARG A 88 10.23 -1.33 19.78
N GLY A 89 10.01 -2.25 20.72
CA GLY A 89 10.42 -3.65 20.63
C GLY A 89 9.89 -4.35 19.37
N ARG A 90 8.62 -4.15 19.01
CA ARG A 90 8.02 -4.72 17.78
C ARG A 90 8.70 -4.23 16.51
N ARG A 91 8.92 -2.91 16.42
CA ARG A 91 9.59 -2.30 15.27
C ARG A 91 11.03 -2.81 15.14
N PHE A 92 11.70 -2.98 16.27
CA PHE A 92 13.03 -3.56 16.31
C PHE A 92 13.04 -5.03 15.85
N ALA A 93 12.15 -5.86 16.41
CA ALA A 93 12.05 -7.29 16.11
C ALA A 93 11.80 -7.58 14.62
N VAL A 94 10.89 -6.84 13.96
CA VAL A 94 10.66 -7.03 12.52
C VAL A 94 11.86 -6.60 11.67
N GLY A 95 12.64 -5.61 12.15
CA GLY A 95 13.87 -5.17 11.51
C GLY A 95 14.96 -6.24 11.57
N GLU A 96 15.23 -6.79 12.76
CA GLU A 96 16.21 -7.87 12.92
C GLU A 96 15.80 -9.11 12.14
N ALA A 97 14.54 -9.55 12.24
CA ALA A 97 14.06 -10.70 11.50
C ALA A 97 14.18 -10.53 9.97
N LEU A 98 14.05 -9.31 9.45
CA LEU A 98 14.29 -9.02 8.04
C LEU A 98 15.78 -9.11 7.69
N TYR A 99 16.65 -8.49 8.48
CA TYR A 99 18.09 -8.47 8.21
C TYR A 99 18.76 -9.83 8.38
N ASP A 100 18.29 -10.65 9.32
CA ASP A 100 18.72 -12.04 9.49
C ASP A 100 18.45 -12.87 8.23
N ARG A 101 17.27 -12.70 7.61
CA ARG A 101 16.92 -13.37 6.34
C ARG A 101 17.83 -12.95 5.19
N LEU A 102 18.30 -11.71 5.22
CA LEU A 102 19.19 -11.16 4.19
C LEU A 102 20.67 -11.49 4.44
N GLY A 103 21.01 -12.08 5.59
CA GLY A 103 22.40 -12.29 6.00
C GLY A 103 23.16 -10.98 6.24
N ILE A 104 22.47 -9.91 6.64
CA ILE A 104 23.08 -8.60 6.91
C ILE A 104 23.16 -8.37 8.43
N PRO A 105 24.33 -8.58 9.05
CA PRO A 105 24.48 -8.44 10.50
C PRO A 105 24.24 -6.99 10.96
N ARG A 106 24.01 -6.80 12.26
CA ARG A 106 23.72 -5.48 12.85
C ARG A 106 24.85 -4.48 12.68
N GLU A 107 26.07 -4.99 12.69
CA GLU A 107 27.32 -4.27 12.60
C GLU A 107 27.55 -3.76 11.17
N ASP A 108 26.97 -4.41 10.15
CA ASP A 108 27.04 -3.97 8.75
C ASP A 108 26.06 -2.82 8.47
N LYS A 109 26.36 -1.66 9.07
CA LYS A 109 25.62 -0.41 8.86
C LYS A 109 25.56 -0.03 7.38
N ALA A 110 26.59 -0.35 6.60
CA ALA A 110 26.64 -0.03 5.18
C ALA A 110 25.69 -0.92 4.38
N GLY A 111 25.67 -2.24 4.64
CA GLY A 111 24.72 -3.19 4.07
C GLY A 111 23.29 -2.86 4.42
N ARG A 112 23.00 -2.51 5.67
CA ARG A 112 21.66 -2.06 6.08
C ARG A 112 21.22 -0.80 5.34
N ARG A 113 22.11 0.19 5.17
CA ARG A 113 21.82 1.39 4.35
C ARG A 113 21.59 1.05 2.88
N ARG A 114 22.43 0.19 2.28
CA ARG A 114 22.26 -0.27 0.88
C ARG A 114 20.93 -0.99 0.68
N TRP A 115 20.55 -1.86 1.61
CA TRP A 115 19.26 -2.55 1.57
C TRP A 115 18.09 -1.58 1.75
N PHE A 116 18.17 -0.66 2.72
CA PHE A 116 17.14 0.35 2.91
C PHE A 116 16.91 1.20 1.65
N ALA A 117 17.98 1.56 0.93
CA ALA A 117 17.89 2.29 -0.33
C ALA A 117 17.14 1.53 -1.44
N ALA A 118 16.99 0.20 -1.35
CA ALA A 118 16.15 -0.57 -2.27
C ALA A 118 14.67 -0.16 -2.22
N ASN A 119 14.21 0.44 -1.12
CA ASN A 119 12.87 1.03 -1.03
C ASN A 119 12.61 2.04 -2.15
N TYR A 120 13.59 2.92 -2.43
CA TYR A 120 13.48 3.98 -3.46
C TYR A 120 13.58 3.45 -4.89
N ARG A 121 13.74 2.13 -5.04
CA ARG A 121 13.60 1.40 -6.31
C ARG A 121 12.39 0.46 -6.29
N PHE A 122 11.49 0.63 -5.33
CA PHE A 122 10.32 -0.23 -5.08
C PHE A 122 10.68 -1.72 -4.98
N PHE A 123 11.87 -2.04 -4.49
CA PHE A 123 12.39 -3.42 -4.45
C PHE A 123 12.34 -4.17 -5.79
N GLY A 124 12.42 -3.44 -6.91
CA GLY A 124 12.33 -4.01 -8.26
C GLY A 124 10.92 -4.06 -8.84
N ALA A 125 9.89 -3.62 -8.12
CA ALA A 125 8.53 -3.64 -8.66
C ALA A 125 8.39 -2.86 -9.99
N PRO A 126 7.57 -3.37 -10.94
CA PRO A 126 7.36 -2.75 -12.24
C PRO A 126 6.41 -1.54 -12.17
N ALA A 127 5.57 -1.46 -11.13
CA ALA A 127 4.60 -0.40 -10.93
C ALA A 127 4.50 -0.01 -9.45
N ALA A 128 3.94 1.17 -9.20
CA ALA A 128 3.63 1.64 -7.87
C ALA A 128 2.39 2.53 -7.85
N TYR A 129 1.73 2.57 -6.70
CA TYR A 129 0.76 3.60 -6.36
C TYR A 129 1.39 4.62 -5.42
N PHE A 130 1.03 5.90 -5.57
CA PHE A 130 1.22 6.91 -4.56
C PHE A 130 -0.13 7.34 -4.01
N CYS A 131 -0.24 7.38 -2.69
CA CYS A 131 -1.42 7.87 -1.99
C CYS A 131 -1.11 9.23 -1.37
N SER A 132 -1.98 10.20 -1.62
CA SER A 132 -1.87 11.57 -1.13
C SER A 132 -3.22 12.06 -0.60
N VAL A 133 -3.20 13.10 0.21
CA VAL A 133 -4.37 13.60 0.94
C VAL A 133 -4.31 15.13 1.06
N ASP A 134 -5.47 15.79 1.15
CA ASP A 134 -5.53 17.23 1.44
C ASP A 134 -4.92 17.50 2.82
N ARG A 135 -4.07 18.53 2.93
CA ARG A 135 -3.36 18.88 4.17
C ARG A 135 -4.27 19.23 5.34
N ARG A 136 -5.53 19.58 5.07
CA ARG A 136 -6.53 19.87 6.11
C ARG A 136 -7.08 18.60 6.76
N MET A 137 -6.82 17.44 6.18
CA MET A 137 -7.28 16.17 6.75
C MET A 137 -6.47 15.83 8.02
N GLY A 138 -7.18 15.50 9.09
CA GLY A 138 -6.61 15.22 10.40
C GLY A 138 -6.57 13.73 10.72
N PRO A 139 -6.13 13.36 11.94
CA PRO A 139 -5.97 11.97 12.39
C PRO A 139 -7.09 10.98 12.00
N PRO A 140 -8.40 11.34 12.06
CA PRO A 140 -9.46 10.44 11.62
C PRO A 140 -9.34 9.98 10.16
N GLN A 141 -8.99 10.88 9.25
CA GLN A 141 -8.88 10.56 7.82
C GLN A 141 -7.64 9.73 7.48
N TRP A 142 -6.60 9.70 8.32
CA TRP A 142 -5.49 8.76 8.13
C TRP A 142 -5.96 7.32 8.28
N SER A 143 -6.95 7.07 9.14
CA SER A 143 -7.63 5.78 9.21
C SER A 143 -8.34 5.45 7.90
N ASP A 144 -9.01 6.43 7.28
CA ASP A 144 -9.69 6.25 5.98
C ASP A 144 -8.69 5.88 4.87
N LEU A 145 -7.52 6.54 4.83
CA LEU A 145 -6.43 6.18 3.90
C LEU A 145 -5.94 4.74 4.16
N GLY A 146 -5.78 4.36 5.42
CA GLY A 146 -5.39 3.00 5.81
C GLY A 146 -6.41 1.94 5.37
N MET A 147 -7.71 2.22 5.51
CA MET A 147 -8.79 1.35 5.04
C MET A 147 -8.76 1.18 3.52
N TYR A 148 -8.57 2.26 2.77
CA TYR A 148 -8.42 2.21 1.32
C TYR A 148 -7.20 1.38 0.90
N LEU A 149 -6.03 1.68 1.45
CA LEU A 149 -4.77 0.99 1.11
C LEU A 149 -4.83 -0.50 1.46
N GLN A 150 -5.41 -0.86 2.61
CA GLN A 150 -5.58 -2.27 2.97
C GLN A 150 -6.55 -2.97 2.01
N THR A 151 -7.65 -2.32 1.60
CA THR A 151 -8.58 -2.87 0.60
C THR A 151 -7.85 -3.13 -0.73
N LEU A 152 -7.07 -2.16 -1.20
CA LEU A 152 -6.23 -2.28 -2.40
C LEU A 152 -5.26 -3.47 -2.30
N MET A 153 -4.56 -3.61 -1.18
CA MET A 153 -3.59 -4.71 -0.99
C MET A 153 -4.25 -6.09 -0.94
N LEU A 154 -5.48 -6.20 -0.42
CA LEU A 154 -6.23 -7.47 -0.43
C LEU A 154 -6.73 -7.83 -1.84
N LEU A 155 -7.21 -6.85 -2.59
CA LEU A 155 -7.61 -7.03 -4.00
C LEU A 155 -6.41 -7.42 -4.87
N ALA A 156 -5.23 -6.83 -4.61
CA ALA A 156 -3.99 -7.22 -5.29
C ALA A 156 -3.66 -8.71 -5.05
N VAL A 157 -3.79 -9.19 -3.81
CA VAL A 157 -3.57 -10.60 -3.47
C VAL A 157 -4.58 -11.52 -4.17
N GLU A 158 -5.85 -11.13 -4.24
CA GLU A 158 -6.86 -11.86 -5.02
C GLU A 158 -6.48 -11.96 -6.50
N ALA A 159 -5.92 -10.89 -7.06
CA ALA A 159 -5.45 -10.81 -8.43
C ALA A 159 -4.09 -11.51 -8.68
N GLY A 160 -3.51 -12.18 -7.67
CA GLY A 160 -2.20 -12.85 -7.77
C GLY A 160 -1.01 -11.91 -7.75
N LEU A 161 -1.20 -10.65 -7.34
CA LEU A 161 -0.17 -9.65 -7.19
C LEU A 161 0.26 -9.50 -5.73
N ALA A 162 1.49 -9.01 -5.57
CA ALA A 162 2.07 -8.68 -4.29
C ALA A 162 2.24 -7.17 -4.13
N THR A 163 2.30 -6.72 -2.88
CA THR A 163 2.45 -5.30 -2.56
C THR A 163 3.41 -5.05 -1.40
N CYS A 164 3.96 -3.83 -1.35
CA CYS A 164 4.63 -3.33 -0.16
C CYS A 164 4.27 -1.86 0.08
N PRO A 165 3.55 -1.52 1.16
CA PRO A 165 3.32 -0.14 1.54
C PRO A 165 4.61 0.47 2.11
N GLN A 166 4.89 1.71 1.76
CA GLN A 166 6.17 2.36 1.99
C GLN A 166 6.00 3.85 2.35
N GLU A 167 6.18 4.19 3.62
CA GLU A 167 6.21 5.59 4.07
C GLU A 167 7.57 6.25 3.88
N CYS A 168 8.62 5.51 3.50
CA CYS A 168 9.94 6.09 3.22
C CYS A 168 9.91 7.15 2.11
N TRP A 169 8.90 7.11 1.24
CA TRP A 169 8.67 8.13 0.20
C TRP A 169 8.26 9.49 0.79
N ALA A 170 7.63 9.52 1.97
CA ALA A 170 7.27 10.74 2.69
C ALA A 170 8.49 11.50 3.26
N MET A 171 9.69 10.89 3.21
CA MET A 171 10.95 11.58 3.54
C MET A 171 11.42 12.52 2.43
N TYR A 172 10.82 12.44 1.24
CA TYR A 172 11.13 13.28 0.08
C TYR A 172 9.85 13.93 -0.50
N PRO A 173 9.06 14.63 0.32
CA PRO A 173 7.74 15.11 -0.07
C PRO A 173 7.79 16.16 -1.19
N GLU A 174 8.82 16.98 -1.28
CA GLU A 174 8.98 17.97 -2.34
C GLU A 174 9.44 17.32 -3.64
N THR A 175 10.42 16.42 -3.58
CA THR A 175 10.91 15.71 -4.78
C THR A 175 9.81 14.85 -5.39
N VAL A 176 9.13 14.04 -4.58
CA VAL A 176 8.03 13.21 -5.05
C VAL A 176 6.82 14.06 -5.41
N GLY A 177 6.53 15.12 -4.64
CA GLY A 177 5.44 16.05 -4.93
C GLY A 177 5.57 16.74 -6.28
N ARG A 178 6.76 17.26 -6.61
CA ARG A 178 7.04 17.84 -7.94
C ARG A 178 6.97 16.80 -9.06
N PHE A 179 7.49 15.59 -8.82
CA PHE A 179 7.44 14.53 -9.84
C PHE A 179 6.00 14.13 -10.18
N LEU A 180 5.13 14.07 -9.17
CA LEU A 180 3.72 13.69 -9.29
C LEU A 180 2.80 14.88 -9.59
N ASP A 181 3.34 16.09 -9.78
CA ASP A 181 2.59 17.32 -9.96
C ASP A 181 1.50 17.52 -8.90
N LEU A 182 1.85 17.32 -7.63
CA LEU A 182 0.91 17.46 -6.52
C LEU A 182 0.53 18.94 -6.32
N PRO A 183 -0.78 19.28 -6.23
CA PRO A 183 -1.20 20.64 -5.90
C PRO A 183 -0.65 21.10 -4.55
N GLU A 184 -0.51 22.42 -4.35
CA GLU A 184 0.04 22.99 -3.12
C GLU A 184 -0.68 22.49 -1.85
N GLY A 185 -2.00 22.35 -1.87
CA GLY A 185 -2.78 21.83 -0.73
C GLY A 185 -2.66 20.32 -0.47
N ARG A 186 -1.85 19.60 -1.25
CA ARG A 186 -1.73 18.13 -1.20
C ARG A 186 -0.48 17.70 -0.44
N MET A 187 -0.64 16.70 0.42
CA MET A 187 0.43 16.04 1.16
C MET A 187 0.57 14.61 0.69
N LEU A 188 1.82 14.18 0.48
CA LEU A 188 2.14 12.79 0.20
C LEU A 188 1.99 11.97 1.49
N PHE A 189 1.19 10.91 1.46
CA PHE A 189 1.14 9.94 2.54
C PHE A 189 2.18 8.85 2.32
N CYS A 190 2.00 7.98 1.32
CA CYS A 190 2.91 6.86 1.12
C CYS A 190 2.98 6.42 -0.35
N GLY A 191 4.00 5.63 -0.66
CA GLY A 191 4.03 4.80 -1.87
C GLY A 191 3.60 3.36 -1.57
N VAL A 192 3.19 2.62 -2.59
CA VAL A 192 2.93 1.18 -2.53
C VAL A 192 3.54 0.53 -3.76
N ALA A 193 4.60 -0.26 -3.58
CA ALA A 193 5.13 -1.12 -4.64
C ALA A 193 4.09 -2.18 -5.01
N ILE A 194 3.91 -2.47 -6.30
CA ILE A 194 3.04 -3.55 -6.78
C ILE A 194 3.64 -4.30 -7.98
N GLY A 195 3.52 -5.63 -7.96
CA GLY A 195 4.00 -6.50 -9.03
C GLY A 195 3.80 -7.96 -8.70
N PHE A 196 4.39 -8.84 -9.50
CA PHE A 196 4.47 -10.26 -9.19
C PHE A 196 5.61 -10.51 -8.18
N GLU A 197 5.35 -11.31 -7.17
CA GLU A 197 6.35 -11.68 -6.16
C GLU A 197 7.47 -12.53 -6.77
N ASP A 198 8.71 -12.18 -6.48
CA ASP A 198 9.84 -13.08 -6.64
C ASP A 198 9.91 -14.00 -5.40
N THR A 199 9.51 -15.26 -5.55
CA THR A 199 9.47 -16.21 -4.42
C THR A 199 10.85 -16.62 -3.93
N GLU A 200 11.90 -16.39 -4.73
CA GLU A 200 13.29 -16.72 -4.39
C GLU A 200 13.99 -15.59 -3.62
N ALA A 201 13.41 -14.38 -3.62
CA ALA A 201 13.97 -13.27 -2.87
C ALA A 201 13.92 -13.54 -1.35
N LEU A 202 15.07 -13.59 -0.70
CA LEU A 202 15.21 -13.95 0.72
C LEU A 202 14.32 -13.13 1.67
N ALA A 203 14.12 -11.84 1.38
CA ALA A 203 13.26 -10.97 2.17
C ALA A 203 11.79 -11.40 2.19
N ASN A 204 11.32 -12.10 1.14
CA ASN A 204 9.93 -12.50 0.97
C ASN A 204 9.53 -13.73 1.78
N ALA A 205 10.53 -14.48 2.27
CA ALA A 205 10.34 -15.58 3.21
C ALA A 205 9.93 -15.09 4.62
N LEU A 206 10.14 -13.80 4.94
CA LEU A 206 9.76 -13.25 6.24
C LEU A 206 8.25 -13.41 6.49
N ARG A 207 7.91 -13.91 7.67
CA ARG A 207 6.57 -13.85 8.25
C ARG A 207 6.69 -13.06 9.54
N SER A 208 6.04 -11.90 9.58
CA SER A 208 6.05 -11.05 10.77
C SER A 208 5.06 -11.56 11.81
N GLU A 209 5.48 -11.55 13.06
CA GLU A 209 4.63 -11.89 14.18
C GLU A 209 3.51 -10.86 14.38
N ARG A 210 2.48 -11.24 15.14
CA ARG A 210 1.42 -10.35 15.62
C ARG A 210 1.34 -10.48 17.13
N ALA A 211 1.01 -9.37 17.80
CA ALA A 211 0.77 -9.36 19.23
C ALA A 211 -0.35 -10.37 19.58
N PRO A 212 -0.22 -11.09 20.71
CA PRO A 212 -1.24 -12.02 21.13
C PRO A 212 -2.56 -11.25 21.41
N ALA A 213 -3.70 -11.92 21.19
CA ALA A 213 -4.99 -11.25 21.15
C ALA A 213 -5.38 -10.66 22.51
N ASP A 214 -5.01 -11.30 23.61
CA ASP A 214 -5.26 -10.86 24.99
C ASP A 214 -4.66 -9.49 25.33
N GLU A 215 -3.67 -9.02 24.57
CA GLU A 215 -3.14 -7.66 24.73
C GLU A 215 -4.10 -6.57 24.24
N TRP A 216 -4.85 -6.81 23.16
CA TRP A 216 -5.61 -5.77 22.46
C TRP A 216 -7.09 -6.09 22.27
N LEU A 217 -7.52 -7.31 22.59
CA LEU A 217 -8.90 -7.77 22.49
C LEU A 217 -9.40 -8.21 23.87
N SER A 218 -10.38 -7.48 24.40
CA SER A 218 -11.14 -7.88 25.58
C SER A 218 -12.62 -7.98 25.24
N VAL A 219 -13.32 -8.90 25.91
CA VAL A 219 -14.77 -9.04 25.81
C VAL A 219 -15.37 -8.50 27.09
N VAL A 220 -16.09 -7.38 26.99
CA VAL A 220 -16.89 -6.85 28.10
C VAL A 220 -18.21 -7.61 28.10
N ALA A 221 -18.30 -8.66 28.91
CA ALA A 221 -19.57 -9.34 29.14
C ALA A 221 -20.41 -8.55 30.16
N THR A 222 -21.69 -8.34 29.85
CA THR A 222 -22.66 -7.69 30.76
C THR A 222 -23.15 -8.59 31.89
N ASP A 223 -22.80 -9.89 31.90
CA ASP A 223 -23.17 -10.81 32.97
C ASP A 223 -22.23 -12.03 33.01
N ARG A 224 -21.73 -12.42 34.20
CA ARG A 224 -20.76 -13.53 34.38
C ARG A 224 -21.34 -14.94 34.08
N HIS A 225 -22.61 -15.04 33.70
CA HIS A 225 -23.30 -16.33 33.51
C HIS A 225 -23.62 -16.72 32.05
N SER A 226 -23.24 -15.92 31.04
CA SER A 226 -23.69 -16.15 29.66
C SER A 226 -22.60 -16.46 28.63
N LEU A 227 -21.34 -16.63 29.03
CA LEU A 227 -20.25 -17.00 28.12
C LEU A 227 -20.12 -18.54 27.97
N THR A 228 -21.18 -19.21 27.55
CA THR A 228 -21.02 -20.51 26.87
C THR A 228 -20.71 -20.26 25.38
N PRO A 229 -19.70 -20.91 24.79
CA PRO A 229 -19.34 -20.68 23.40
C PRO A 229 -20.38 -21.30 22.45
N ARG A 230 -21.39 -20.51 22.05
CA ARG A 230 -22.31 -20.86 20.95
C ARG A 230 -21.66 -20.86 19.56
N TYR A 231 -20.34 -20.66 19.46
CA TYR A 231 -19.65 -20.59 18.18
C TYR A 231 -19.57 -21.95 17.46
N GLU A 232 -19.59 -23.07 18.21
CA GLU A 232 -19.59 -24.42 17.61
C GLU A 232 -20.94 -24.83 17.00
N GLU A 233 -22.07 -24.28 17.47
CA GLU A 233 -23.41 -24.64 16.94
C GLU A 233 -23.71 -24.03 15.56
N VAL A 234 -23.00 -22.98 15.13
CA VAL A 234 -23.26 -22.32 13.84
C VAL A 234 -22.68 -23.12 12.67
N LYS A 235 -21.62 -23.90 12.87
CA LYS A 235 -21.07 -24.78 11.82
C LYS A 235 -21.95 -25.99 11.53
N THR A 236 -22.60 -26.58 12.54
CA THR A 236 -23.46 -27.76 12.37
C THR A 236 -24.82 -27.42 11.73
N ARG A 237 -25.38 -26.23 11.96
CA ARG A 237 -26.67 -25.82 11.37
C ARG A 237 -26.63 -25.55 9.86
N ARG A 238 -25.46 -25.24 9.27
CA ARG A 238 -25.31 -25.15 7.80
C ARG A 238 -25.22 -26.51 7.10
N PHE A 239 -24.87 -27.58 7.81
CA PHE A 239 -24.88 -28.95 7.28
C PHE A 239 -26.22 -29.69 7.52
N ALA A 240 -26.97 -29.34 8.57
CA ALA A 240 -28.24 -29.99 8.88
C ALA A 240 -29.43 -29.53 8.02
N ARG A 241 -29.37 -28.36 7.36
CA ARG A 241 -30.46 -27.86 6.49
C ARG A 241 -30.51 -28.46 5.08
N ARG A 242 -29.63 -29.42 4.74
CA ARG A 242 -29.69 -30.18 3.47
C ARG A 242 -30.26 -31.60 3.59
N ARG A 243 -30.71 -32.03 4.78
CA ARG A 243 -31.39 -33.33 4.96
C ARG A 243 -32.64 -33.17 5.82
N GLY A 244 -33.73 -32.74 5.19
CA GLY A 244 -35.06 -32.68 5.78
C GLY A 244 -36.09 -33.12 4.76
N GLY A 245 -36.06 -34.40 4.38
CA GLY A 245 -36.99 -35.00 3.44
C GLY A 245 -37.15 -36.49 3.72
N ARG A 246 -38.16 -36.81 4.55
CA ARG A 246 -38.86 -38.09 4.75
C ARG A 246 -38.05 -39.32 5.19
N GLY A 247 -38.56 -39.97 6.23
CA GLY A 247 -38.00 -41.16 6.85
C GLY A 247 -37.95 -42.37 5.91
N GLY A 248 -37.00 -43.25 6.22
CA GLY A 248 -36.79 -44.55 5.57
C GLY A 248 -35.48 -45.16 6.03
N VAL A 249 -35.59 -46.17 6.88
CA VAL A 249 -34.54 -46.97 7.54
C VAL A 249 -33.42 -47.42 6.59
N ALA A 250 -32.14 -47.27 6.97
CA ALA A 250 -31.09 -48.25 6.65
C ALA A 250 -29.76 -47.95 7.37
N ARG A 251 -29.05 -49.04 7.65
CA ARG A 251 -27.89 -49.23 8.52
C ARG A 251 -26.61 -48.50 8.08
N VAL A 252 -25.76 -48.31 9.08
CA VAL A 252 -24.34 -47.92 9.02
C VAL A 252 -23.58 -48.77 7.99
N ALA A 253 -22.90 -48.10 7.06
CA ALA A 253 -21.80 -48.66 6.28
C ALA A 253 -20.67 -47.63 6.22
N THR A 254 -19.54 -47.98 6.81
CA THR A 254 -18.27 -47.27 6.71
C THR A 254 -17.76 -47.44 5.28
N LEU A 255 -17.52 -46.36 4.54
CA LEU A 255 -16.79 -46.44 3.28
C LEU A 255 -15.89 -45.22 3.04
N ARG A 256 -14.61 -45.54 2.77
CA ARG A 256 -13.52 -44.68 2.31
C ARG A 256 -13.99 -43.76 1.18
N LEU A 257 -13.56 -42.50 1.23
CA LEU A 257 -13.74 -41.51 0.17
C LEU A 257 -12.73 -41.76 -0.95
N ASP A 258 -13.18 -42.34 -2.06
CA ASP A 258 -12.49 -42.25 -3.35
C ASP A 258 -12.78 -40.87 -3.98
N LEU A 259 -11.78 -39.99 -3.88
CA LEU A 259 -11.72 -38.68 -4.52
C LEU A 259 -11.37 -38.81 -6.01
N ASP A 260 -12.22 -39.42 -6.85
CA ASP A 260 -11.96 -39.41 -8.30
C ASP A 260 -13.19 -39.36 -9.22
N ARG A 261 -14.40 -39.19 -8.69
CA ARG A 261 -15.61 -39.02 -9.52
C ARG A 261 -16.01 -37.56 -9.82
N ASP A 262 -15.61 -36.61 -8.98
CA ASP A 262 -15.97 -35.19 -9.19
C ASP A 262 -15.02 -34.45 -10.15
N ARG A 263 -13.88 -35.04 -10.53
CA ARG A 263 -12.96 -34.45 -11.52
C ARG A 263 -13.36 -34.69 -12.98
N GLN A 264 -14.25 -35.66 -13.25
CA GLN A 264 -14.72 -35.95 -14.61
C GLN A 264 -16.02 -35.21 -14.99
N ALA A 265 -16.82 -34.75 -14.04
CA ALA A 265 -18.04 -33.98 -14.33
C ALA A 265 -17.79 -32.49 -14.65
N ALA A 266 -16.64 -31.94 -14.23
CA ALA A 266 -16.28 -30.54 -14.49
C ALA A 266 -15.55 -30.30 -15.84
N ARG A 267 -15.27 -31.35 -16.62
CA ARG A 267 -14.60 -31.26 -17.94
C ARG A 267 -15.54 -31.43 -19.15
N ALA A 268 -16.85 -31.57 -18.95
CA ALA A 268 -17.81 -31.82 -20.03
C ALA A 268 -18.78 -30.64 -20.35
N ALA A 269 -18.60 -29.47 -19.75
CA ALA A 269 -19.55 -28.35 -19.88
C ALA A 269 -19.00 -27.06 -20.51
N ASN A 270 -17.93 -27.13 -21.32
CA ASN A 270 -17.49 -25.97 -22.09
C ASN A 270 -16.88 -26.36 -23.45
N ALA A 271 -17.76 -26.58 -24.43
CA ALA A 271 -17.39 -26.58 -25.85
C ALA A 271 -18.63 -26.22 -26.68
N THR A 272 -18.76 -24.96 -27.08
CA THR A 272 -19.25 -24.46 -28.40
C THR A 272 -19.35 -22.92 -28.35
N PRO A 273 -18.84 -22.16 -29.34
CA PRO A 273 -18.72 -20.70 -29.27
C PRO A 273 -19.99 -19.97 -29.75
N LEU A 274 -20.39 -18.92 -29.03
CA LEU A 274 -21.46 -18.00 -29.44
C LEU A 274 -20.92 -16.97 -30.45
N ARG A 275 -21.51 -16.95 -31.65
CA ARG A 275 -21.33 -15.93 -32.71
C ARG A 275 -22.05 -14.62 -32.32
N PRO A 276 -21.55 -13.44 -32.71
CA PRO A 276 -22.26 -12.17 -32.49
C PRO A 276 -23.31 -11.92 -33.61
N PRO A 277 -24.43 -11.23 -33.32
CA PRO A 277 -25.33 -10.80 -34.37
C PRO A 277 -24.76 -9.58 -35.12
N ARG A 278 -24.70 -9.70 -36.45
CA ARG A 278 -24.60 -8.55 -37.38
C ARG A 278 -26.00 -8.03 -37.67
N LEU A 279 -26.13 -6.72 -37.89
CA LEU A 279 -27.07 -5.97 -38.76
C LEU A 279 -26.97 -4.49 -38.32
N ARG A 280 -26.99 -3.43 -39.14
CA ARG A 280 -26.91 -3.19 -40.59
C ARG A 280 -26.70 -1.66 -40.71
N ALA A 281 -25.88 -1.20 -41.64
CA ALA A 281 -25.66 0.21 -41.91
C ALA A 281 -26.89 0.87 -42.53
N ASN A 282 -27.16 2.13 -42.18
CA ASN A 282 -27.91 3.05 -43.03
C ASN A 282 -27.13 4.36 -43.15
N LYS A 283 -27.02 4.83 -44.40
CA LYS A 283 -26.19 5.94 -44.85
C LYS A 283 -26.98 7.26 -44.84
N THR A 284 -26.42 8.29 -44.18
CA THR A 284 -26.22 9.72 -44.61
C THR A 284 -27.44 10.59 -45.00
N PRO A 285 -27.35 11.95 -45.11
CA PRO A 285 -26.13 12.79 -45.17
C PRO A 285 -26.16 14.20 -44.49
N PHE A 286 -25.02 14.91 -44.62
CA PHE A 286 -24.80 16.37 -44.64
C PHE A 286 -25.06 17.23 -43.38
N SER A 287 -24.01 17.84 -42.80
CA SER A 287 -23.49 19.15 -43.22
C SER A 287 -22.30 19.61 -42.35
N SER A 288 -21.37 20.28 -43.03
CA SER A 288 -20.15 20.94 -42.59
C SER A 288 -20.36 22.15 -41.68
N CYS A 289 -19.38 22.46 -40.83
CA CYS A 289 -18.78 23.79 -40.86
C CYS A 289 -17.34 23.80 -40.31
N LEU A 290 -16.45 24.32 -41.13
CA LEU A 290 -15.06 24.66 -40.84
C LEU A 290 -14.97 26.00 -40.07
N SER A 291 -13.83 26.16 -39.40
CA SER A 291 -13.03 27.39 -39.23
C SER A 291 -13.61 28.63 -38.52
N ALA A 292 -12.92 29.05 -37.46
CA ALA A 292 -12.43 30.43 -37.34
C ALA A 292 -11.27 30.56 -36.34
N ARG A 293 -10.11 31.01 -36.84
CA ARG A 293 -9.03 31.66 -36.09
C ARG A 293 -9.39 33.12 -35.84
N ARG A 294 -8.93 33.69 -34.71
CA ARG A 294 -8.32 35.05 -34.51
C ARG A 294 -8.09 35.21 -32.99
N LYS A 295 -6.86 35.28 -32.46
CA LYS A 295 -5.87 36.40 -32.42
C LYS A 295 -6.49 37.76 -32.06
N LEU A 296 -6.09 38.31 -30.90
CA LEU A 296 -5.57 39.66 -30.62
C LEU A 296 -5.40 39.81 -29.08
N HIS A 297 -4.16 39.87 -28.59
CA HIS A 297 -3.50 41.07 -28.00
C HIS A 297 -4.08 41.52 -26.64
N HIS A 298 -3.27 41.56 -25.57
CA HIS A 298 -2.46 42.74 -25.25
C HIS A 298 -1.48 42.47 -24.11
N ASP A 299 -0.50 43.37 -24.05
CA ASP A 299 0.74 43.38 -23.31
C ASP A 299 0.56 43.72 -21.82
N GLY A 300 1.58 43.46 -21.01
CA GLY A 300 1.61 43.87 -19.62
C GLY A 300 2.92 43.48 -18.93
N GLU A 301 3.95 44.28 -19.15
CA GLU A 301 5.20 44.29 -18.41
C GLU A 301 4.95 44.39 -16.89
N CYS A 302 5.76 43.68 -16.09
CA CYS A 302 6.10 44.12 -14.73
C CYS A 302 7.52 43.68 -14.41
N ARG A 303 8.46 44.61 -14.60
CA ARG A 303 9.75 44.65 -13.94
C ARG A 303 9.62 45.39 -12.61
N SER A 304 10.48 45.00 -11.66
CA SER A 304 10.92 45.69 -10.44
C SER A 304 9.99 45.64 -9.21
N ALA A 305 10.49 45.07 -8.11
CA ALA A 305 11.09 45.85 -7.01
C ALA A 305 11.62 44.93 -5.90
N LEU A 306 12.79 45.32 -5.39
CA LEU A 306 13.46 44.82 -4.20
C LEU A 306 12.78 45.34 -2.92
N GLU A 307 13.23 44.77 -1.79
CA GLU A 307 13.16 45.28 -0.41
C GLU A 307 11.95 44.89 0.45
N ALA A 308 12.19 44.01 1.44
CA ALA A 308 12.20 44.37 2.87
C ALA A 308 12.11 43.09 3.73
N GLY A 309 13.21 42.74 4.41
CA GLY A 309 13.19 41.80 5.53
C GLY A 309 13.11 42.54 6.87
N PRO A 310 12.78 41.87 7.99
CA PRO A 310 13.08 42.38 9.31
C PRO A 310 14.33 41.69 9.88
N ARG A 311 15.26 42.53 10.33
CA ARG A 311 16.40 42.22 11.20
C ARG A 311 15.89 41.81 12.59
N ILE A 312 16.50 40.81 13.21
CA ILE A 312 16.56 40.70 14.68
C ILE A 312 18.03 40.70 15.10
N LYS A 313 18.32 41.62 16.03
CA LYS A 313 19.64 41.99 16.52
C LYS A 313 20.23 40.91 17.42
N SER A 314 21.54 40.74 17.26
CA SER A 314 22.47 40.13 18.19
C SER A 314 22.60 40.96 19.48
N GLY A 315 22.70 40.26 20.61
CA GLY A 315 23.18 40.75 21.89
C GLY A 315 24.32 39.87 22.36
N VAL A 316 25.51 40.45 22.42
CA VAL A 316 26.79 39.84 22.82
C VAL A 316 26.94 39.90 24.34
N THR A 317 27.47 38.85 24.94
CA THR A 317 28.46 38.78 26.05
C THR A 317 28.63 37.28 26.35
N GLY A 318 29.80 36.65 26.44
CA GLY A 318 31.16 37.09 26.67
C GLY A 318 31.71 36.15 27.75
N ALA A 319 32.55 35.17 27.39
CA ALA A 319 33.54 34.56 28.30
C ALA A 319 34.44 33.57 27.54
N THR A 320 35.70 33.93 27.54
CA THR A 320 36.91 33.23 27.10
C THR A 320 37.32 32.08 28.05
N GLY A 321 37.95 31.03 27.51
CA GLY A 321 39.01 30.29 28.20
C GLY A 321 38.87 28.76 28.22
N PRO A 322 39.99 27.99 28.18
CA PRO A 322 40.12 26.85 27.26
C PRO A 322 40.23 25.47 27.92
N LEU A 323 40.07 24.42 27.09
CA LEU A 323 40.43 23.03 27.36
C LEU A 323 41.95 22.85 27.58
N ALA A 324 42.30 22.00 28.56
CA ALA A 324 43.57 21.29 28.65
C ALA A 324 43.33 19.88 29.27
N PRO A 325 44.25 18.90 29.07
CA PRO A 325 43.90 17.50 28.83
C PRO A 325 44.03 16.56 30.03
N ALA A 326 43.63 15.31 29.78
CA ALA A 326 43.64 14.17 30.68
C ALA A 326 44.96 13.93 31.44
N SER A 327 44.82 13.57 32.72
CA SER A 327 45.69 12.65 33.44
C SER A 327 44.82 11.81 34.39
N THR A 328 44.89 10.48 34.23
CA THR A 328 44.21 9.45 35.03
C THR A 328 44.97 9.20 36.35
N PRO A 329 44.39 8.48 37.33
CA PRO A 329 44.16 7.03 37.28
C PRO A 329 42.71 6.58 37.27
#